data_AF-A0A1G0ZSU1-F1
#
_entry.id   AF-A0A1G0ZSU1-F1
#
_cell.length_a   1.000
_cell.length_b   1.000
_cell.length_c   1.000
_cell.angle_alpha   90.00
_cell.angle_beta   90.00
_cell.angle_gamma   90.00
#
_symmetry.space_group_name_H-M   'P 1'
#
loop_
_entity.id
_entity.type
_entity.pdbx_description
1 polymer ?
#
loop_
_entity_poly.entity_id
_entity_poly.type
_entity_poly.pdbx_seq_one_letter_code
_entity_poly.pdbx_strand_id
1 'polypeptide(L)' 'MFVQDAGYVPGTGHVPADDAFTEYREWMTNNGYRPLSKGNFVRRFLSLIPSADYKQVRTETGIVRSFVNVNKNRVI' A
#
# COMPACT_ATOMS: atom_id res chain seq x y z
N MET A 1 7.13 5.75 -10.20
CA MET A 1 7.21 4.43 -9.51
C MET A 1 5.99 4.32 -8.60
N PHE A 2 5.17 3.25 -8.68
CA PHE A 2 3.85 3.16 -8.01
C PHE A 2 3.74 3.85 -6.63
N VAL A 3 4.62 3.52 -5.67
CA VAL A 3 4.57 4.09 -4.30
C VAL A 3 4.64 5.62 -4.29
N GLN A 4 5.50 6.20 -5.12
CA GLN A 4 5.63 7.66 -5.26
C GLN A 4 4.46 8.25 -6.04
N ASP A 5 4.07 7.61 -7.14
CA ASP A 5 3.02 8.10 -8.04
C ASP A 5 1.64 8.06 -7.38
N ALA A 6 1.40 7.09 -6.49
CA ALA A 6 0.17 6.94 -5.71
C ALA A 6 0.20 7.70 -4.37
N GLY A 7 1.27 8.45 -4.08
CA GLY A 7 1.36 9.33 -2.91
C GLY A 7 1.56 8.62 -1.57
N TYR A 8 2.08 7.39 -1.57
CA TYR A 8 2.41 6.67 -0.35
C TYR A 8 3.73 7.16 0.24
N VAL A 9 3.68 7.62 1.49
CA VAL A 9 4.83 8.18 2.20
C VAL A 9 4.96 7.62 3.62
N PRO A 10 6.17 7.59 4.20
CA PRO A 10 6.33 7.36 5.63
C PRO A 10 5.43 8.27 6.47
N GLY A 11 4.82 7.72 7.51
CA GLY A 11 3.91 8.48 8.38
C GLY A 11 3.56 7.72 9.65
N THR A 12 2.56 8.20 10.39
CA THR A 12 2.05 7.55 11.61
C THR A 12 0.72 6.82 11.39
N GLY A 13 0.15 6.93 10.19
CA GLY A 13 -1.11 6.30 9.83
C GLY A 13 -0.98 4.84 9.44
N HIS A 14 -2.10 4.31 8.93
CA HIS A 14 -2.15 3.00 8.32
C HIS A 14 -2.98 3.02 7.04
N VAL A 15 -2.61 2.14 6.11
CA VAL A 15 -3.32 1.93 4.85
C VAL A 15 -3.71 0.45 4.77
N PRO A 16 -5.00 0.12 4.60
CA PRO A 16 -5.43 -1.26 4.36
C PRO A 16 -4.70 -1.87 3.16
N ALA A 17 -4.13 -3.05 3.33
CA ALA A 17 -3.29 -3.64 2.30
C ALA A 17 -4.07 -4.12 1.07
N ASP A 18 -5.36 -4.43 1.24
CA ASP A 18 -6.26 -4.74 0.13
C ASP A 18 -6.57 -3.51 -0.73
N ASP A 19 -6.77 -2.36 -0.11
CA ASP A 19 -6.99 -1.09 -0.82
C ASP A 19 -5.73 -0.69 -1.61
N ALA A 20 -4.56 -0.75 -0.96
CA ALA A 20 -3.29 -0.46 -1.62
C ALA A 20 -2.97 -1.44 -2.76
N PHE A 21 -3.35 -2.72 -2.62
CA PHE A 21 -3.15 -3.71 -3.67
C PHE A 21 -4.10 -3.51 -4.85
N THR A 22 -5.35 -3.12 -4.59
CA THR A 22 -6.32 -2.77 -5.64
C THR A 22 -5.82 -1.61 -6.47
N GLU A 23 -5.41 -0.52 -5.82
CA GLU A 23 -4.84 0.65 -6.51
C GLU A 23 -3.56 0.31 -7.28
N TYR A 24 -2.69 -0.52 -6.71
CA TYR A 24 -1.51 -1.04 -7.41
C TYR A 24 -1.87 -1.78 -8.68
N ARG A 25 -2.88 -2.66 -8.63
CA ARG A 25 -3.33 -3.42 -9.81
C ARG A 25 -3.88 -2.50 -10.89
N GLU A 26 -4.68 -1.52 -10.51
CA GLU A 26 -5.23 -0.52 -11.42
C GLU A 26 -4.11 0.30 -12.06
N TRP A 27 -3.19 0.84 -11.26
CA TRP A 27 -2.05 1.60 -11.76
C TRP A 27 -1.19 0.77 -12.72
N MET A 28 -0.85 -0.47 -12.37
CA MET A 28 -0.07 -1.36 -13.26
C MET A 28 -0.79 -1.59 -14.58
N THR A 29 -2.09 -1.90 -14.53
CA THR A 29 -2.89 -2.18 -15.73
C THR A 29 -2.99 -0.95 -16.63
N ASN A 30 -3.25 0.22 -16.06
CA ASN A 30 -3.34 1.48 -16.80
C ASN A 30 -2.01 1.90 -17.45
N ASN A 31 -0.89 1.45 -16.90
CA ASN A 31 0.45 1.70 -17.45
C ASN A 31 0.95 0.54 -18.34
N GLY A 32 0.10 -0.44 -18.68
CA GLY A 32 0.46 -1.56 -19.56
C GLY A 32 1.35 -2.64 -18.91
N TYR A 33 1.50 -2.62 -17.59
CA TYR A 33 2.29 -3.60 -16.85
C TYR A 33 1.44 -4.73 -16.28
N ARG A 34 2.04 -5.93 -16.15
CA ARG A 34 1.42 -7.06 -15.44
C ARG A 34 1.61 -6.89 -13.92
N PRO A 35 0.55 -6.85 -13.11
CA PRO A 35 0.67 -6.73 -11.66
C PRO A 35 1.29 -7.98 -11.03
N LEU A 36 2.08 -7.76 -9.96
CA LEU A 36 2.60 -8.83 -9.10
C LEU A 36 1.48 -9.49 -8.28
N SER A 37 1.76 -10.67 -7.72
CA SER A 37 0.90 -11.28 -6.70
C SER A 37 0.87 -10.43 -5.42
N LYS A 38 -0.19 -10.56 -4.61
CA LYS A 38 -0.33 -9.80 -3.35
C LYS A 38 0.86 -9.97 -2.42
N GLY A 39 1.40 -11.19 -2.28
CA GLY A 39 2.58 -11.44 -1.45
C GLY A 39 3.84 -10.73 -1.94
N ASN A 40 4.07 -10.73 -3.26
CA ASN A 40 5.21 -10.03 -3.86
C ASN A 40 5.04 -8.51 -3.80
N PHE A 41 3.81 -8.03 -3.98
CA PHE A 41 3.46 -6.63 -3.78
C PHE A 41 3.78 -6.17 -2.35
N VAL A 42 3.34 -6.91 -1.32
CA VAL A 42 3.65 -6.59 0.10
C VAL A 42 5.16 -6.48 0.32
N ARG A 43 5.94 -7.45 -0.14
CA ARG A 43 7.41 -7.41 -0.01
C ARG A 43 8.01 -6.20 -0.71
N ARG A 44 7.53 -5.88 -1.92
CA ARG A 44 8.01 -4.73 -2.69
C ARG A 44 7.62 -3.42 -2.01
N PHE A 45 6.42 -3.31 -1.48
CA PHE A 45 5.92 -2.13 -0.78
C PHE A 45 6.79 -1.81 0.43
N LEU A 46 7.07 -2.81 1.28
CA LEU A 46 7.95 -2.65 2.44
C LEU A 46 9.40 -2.32 2.05
N SER A 47 9.89 -2.85 0.93
CA SER A 47 11.20 -2.49 0.38
C SER A 47 11.27 -1.03 -0.10
N LEU A 48 10.14 -0.42 -0.47
CA LEU A 48 10.08 0.96 -0.95
C LEU A 48 9.80 1.98 0.15
N ILE A 49 9.20 1.54 1.25
CA ILE A 49 8.98 2.33 2.46
C ILE A 49 9.55 1.55 3.65
N PRO A 50 10.86 1.66 3.93
CA PRO A 50 11.52 0.85 4.95
C PRO A 50 11.00 1.06 6.38
N SER A 51 10.34 2.19 6.66
CA SER A 51 9.70 2.48 7.95
C SER A 51 8.34 1.78 8.11
N ALA A 52 7.78 1.25 7.03
CA ALA A 52 6.47 0.60 7.04
C ALA A 52 6.56 -0.80 7.66
N ASP A 53 5.51 -1.20 8.35
CA ASP A 53 5.30 -2.58 8.80
C ASP A 53 4.01 -3.14 8.20
N TYR A 54 3.89 -4.47 8.12
CA TYR A 54 2.67 -5.15 7.70
C TYR A 54 2.04 -5.91 8.88
N LYS A 55 0.94 -5.39 9.43
CA LYS A 55 0.35 -5.88 10.70
C LYS A 55 -1.18 -5.93 10.63
N GLN A 56 -1.78 -6.70 11.53
CA GLN A 56 -3.23 -6.64 11.76
C GLN A 56 -3.56 -5.42 12.63
N VAL A 57 -4.51 -4.62 12.18
CA VAL A 57 -4.98 -3.41 12.86
C VAL A 57 -6.47 -3.60 13.16
N ARG A 58 -6.85 -3.33 14.42
CA ARG A 58 -8.26 -3.28 14.81
C ARG A 58 -8.83 -1.93 14.40
N THR A 59 -9.86 -1.97 13.59
CA THR A 59 -10.65 -0.84 13.13
C THR A 59 -12.06 -0.94 13.70
N GLU A 60 -12.88 0.09 13.53
CA GLU A 60 -14.27 0.11 13.96
C GLU A 60 -15.11 -1.02 13.33
N THR A 61 -14.77 -1.41 12.10
CA THR A 61 -15.50 -2.42 11.31
C THR A 61 -14.93 -3.84 11.47
N GLY A 62 -13.80 -4.00 12.16
CA GLY A 62 -13.17 -5.32 12.36
C GLY A 62 -11.65 -5.27 12.34
N ILE A 63 -11.03 -6.44 12.18
CA ILE A 63 -9.57 -6.58 12.10
C ILE A 63 -9.17 -6.67 10.63
N VAL A 64 -8.32 -5.75 10.17
CA VAL A 64 -7.81 -5.71 8.79
C VAL A 64 -6.29 -5.79 8.77
N ARG A 65 -5.70 -6.34 7.72
CA ARG A 65 -4.26 -6.26 7.50
C ARG A 65 -3.92 -4.95 6.82
N SER A 66 -3.06 -4.15 7.45
CA SER A 66 -2.66 -2.84 6.97
C SER A 66 -1.14 -2.72 6.89
N PHE A 67 -0.68 -1.85 6.00
CA PHE A 67 0.63 -1.24 6.10
C PHE A 67 0.54 -0.13 7.15
N VAL A 68 1.29 -0.24 8.24
CA VAL A 68 1.37 0.79 9.29
C VAL A 68 2.65 1.60 9.16
N ASN A 69 2.69 2.77 9.79
CA ASN A 69 3.71 3.80 9.61
C ASN A 69 3.75 4.38 8.18
N VAL A 70 2.56 4.44 7.56
CA VAL A 70 2.38 4.88 6.17
C VAL A 70 1.18 5.80 6.11
N ASN A 71 1.36 6.95 5.46
CA ASN A 71 0.28 7.84 5.08
C ASN A 71 0.06 7.77 3.57
N LYS A 72 -1.15 8.10 3.14
CA LYS A 72 -1.47 8.35 1.73
C LYS A 72 -1.77 9.82 1.54
N ASN A 73 -0.83 10.56 0.97
CA ASN A 73 -1.06 11.94 0.58
C ASN A 73 -1.86 11.90 -0.72
N ARG A 74 -3.14 12.27 -0.67
CA ARG A 74 -3.89 12.51 -1.92
C ARG A 74 -3.22 13.67 -2.63
N VAL A 75 -2.56 13.38 -3.75
CA VAL A 75 -2.20 14.42 -4.71
C VAL A 75 -3.53 14.90 -5.29
N ILE A 76 -3.91 16.14 -4.96
CA ILE A 76 -5.10 16.83 -5.47
C ILE A 76 -4.81 17.29 -6.89
#